data_AF-V5GIV3-F1
#
_entry.id   AF-V5GIV3-F1
#
_cell.length_a   1.000
_cell.length_b   1.000
_cell.length_c   1.000
_cell.angle_alpha   90.00
_cell.angle_beta   90.00
_cell.angle_gamma   90.00
#
_symmetry.space_group_name_H-M   'P 1'
#
loop_
_entity.id
_entity.type
_entity.pdbx_description
1 polymer ?
#
loop_
_entity_poly.entity_id
_entity_poly.type
_entity_poly.pdbx_seq_one_letter_code
_entity_poly.pdbx_strand_id
1 'polypeptide(L)'
;LTNSVVVASSRTLWLSLVFFVDFSVMFGNMLESVVGFNILIAILLAVVKFDAFDTIYGSFQLVLVLQATYFILILRGVNKMVDVVTNRVFDTYNRFSPLNNNQNESLATLSSLKRFARDQKFKKALTREADIKAREAQLFDIKEHAPEVHTTKKRPFMGLCCQNCTLTSRESLVSKTTESLALRNILNYQLPQHSNGFLHRTFSHLYQVYELKKFDYPQVADLVWKDERLKRAIEKTTIQQFQDSEISDDEFYSQLLKGNQRRARKLLYDMRSTLSDFLLRFTSWVLYKLLSCFLTSVVVHPGQVEMLKKAGNSNLPVIFLPLHRSHLDYILISFILLNNNIRSPLVAAGDNLRIPFFGSLLRGLGAFFIRRRMDPAMGRKDYIYKAVLHTYMNNCLRAGHNMEFFLEGGRTRTGKPCMPKYGILSVILDTFMDGTIEDALLVPISVNYEKLVDGNFIREQLGKPKEMETFGSAIKGIWSVLNSNYGMMRIDFNQPFSLRELVKTFNMSGKMTPNGVKKTLKSNPSTTSLYGTDIVSEELKTLVESISKHIIYDCAQSTCIMSTNALAFLLLTKHREGASIEELVNTLDNLRKELEYAGRDIGFSGDSLDVINYAVVRQFDDVRQDGDRFDNLFVV
;
A
#
# COMPACT_ATOMS: atom_id res chain seq x y z
N LEU A 1 35.58 -17.50 -16.63
CA LEU A 1 36.03 -17.28 -15.24
C LEU A 1 35.29 -16.07 -14.67
N THR A 2 34.01 -16.24 -14.31
CA THR A 2 33.18 -15.35 -13.48
C THR A 2 31.78 -15.98 -13.43
N ASN A 3 31.63 -17.05 -12.64
CA ASN A 3 30.37 -17.72 -12.36
C ASN A 3 30.48 -18.37 -10.97
N SER A 4 30.31 -17.58 -9.90
CA SER A 4 30.26 -18.10 -8.52
C SER A 4 30.01 -17.02 -7.43
N VAL A 5 28.97 -16.17 -7.58
CA VAL A 5 28.61 -15.21 -6.50
C VAL A 5 27.18 -15.36 -5.96
N VAL A 6 26.31 -16.17 -6.56
CA VAL A 6 24.88 -16.22 -6.16
C VAL A 6 24.54 -17.31 -5.12
N VAL A 7 25.48 -18.15 -4.68
CA VAL A 7 25.16 -19.32 -3.83
C VAL A 7 25.47 -19.10 -2.33
N ALA A 8 26.03 -17.96 -1.92
CA ALA A 8 26.49 -17.77 -0.53
C ALA A 8 25.43 -17.26 0.47
N SER A 9 24.22 -16.87 0.06
CA SER A 9 23.21 -16.29 0.97
C SER A 9 22.25 -17.32 1.61
N SER A 10 22.12 -18.54 1.06
CA SER A 10 21.15 -19.52 1.56
C SER A 10 21.64 -20.33 2.77
N ARG A 11 22.95 -20.54 2.91
CA ARG A 11 23.53 -21.30 4.04
C ARG A 11 23.75 -20.47 5.30
N THR A 12 23.93 -19.16 5.17
CA THR A 12 24.12 -18.23 6.30
C THR A 12 22.83 -17.98 7.07
N LEU A 13 21.66 -17.95 6.41
CA LEU A 13 20.35 -17.79 7.07
C LEU A 13 19.94 -19.01 7.92
N TRP A 14 20.30 -20.23 7.50
CA TRP A 14 19.97 -21.45 8.24
C TRP A 14 20.82 -21.62 9.51
N LEU A 15 22.12 -21.31 9.42
CA LEU A 15 22.99 -21.22 10.60
C LEU A 15 22.56 -20.06 11.53
N SER A 16 22.07 -18.94 11.00
CA SER A 16 21.65 -17.80 11.83
C SER A 16 20.36 -18.06 12.62
N LEU A 17 19.42 -18.85 12.08
CA LEU A 17 18.12 -19.09 12.71
C LEU A 17 18.06 -20.35 13.59
N VAL A 18 18.81 -21.40 13.25
CA VAL A 18 18.94 -22.59 14.12
C VAL A 18 19.83 -22.26 15.33
N PHE A 19 20.82 -21.39 15.18
CA PHE A 19 21.46 -20.77 16.35
C PHE A 19 20.49 -19.85 17.11
N PHE A 20 19.43 -19.28 16.55
CA PHE A 20 18.62 -18.27 17.25
C PHE A 20 17.85 -18.78 18.49
N VAL A 21 17.55 -20.08 18.55
CA VAL A 21 16.87 -20.70 19.71
C VAL A 21 17.88 -21.13 20.79
N ASP A 22 19.06 -21.64 20.41
CA ASP A 22 20.11 -22.02 21.37
C ASP A 22 21.01 -20.84 21.78
N PHE A 23 21.22 -19.88 20.90
CA PHE A 23 22.05 -18.68 21.11
C PHE A 23 21.35 -17.66 21.99
N SER A 24 20.02 -17.60 22.07
CA SER A 24 19.34 -16.74 23.05
C SER A 24 19.61 -17.21 24.50
N VAL A 25 19.82 -18.52 24.70
CA VAL A 25 20.22 -19.11 25.99
C VAL A 25 21.74 -18.96 26.21
N MET A 26 22.55 -19.04 25.15
CA MET A 26 24.01 -18.90 25.23
C MET A 26 24.50 -17.44 25.34
N PHE A 27 23.82 -16.48 24.72
CA PHE A 27 24.21 -15.05 24.68
C PHE A 27 23.97 -14.35 26.02
N GLY A 28 23.04 -14.86 26.83
CA GLY A 28 22.90 -14.48 28.24
C GLY A 28 24.15 -14.80 29.07
N ASN A 29 24.90 -15.85 28.69
CA ASN A 29 26.09 -16.31 29.41
C ASN A 29 27.42 -15.83 28.78
N MET A 30 27.44 -15.47 27.49
CA MET A 30 28.67 -15.07 26.78
C MET A 30 29.08 -13.59 26.97
N LEU A 31 28.15 -12.74 27.41
CA LEU A 31 28.38 -11.29 27.60
C LEU A 31 29.27 -10.95 28.82
N GLU A 32 29.71 -11.95 29.59
CA GLU A 32 30.64 -11.77 30.70
C GLU A 32 32.13 -11.99 30.34
N SER A 33 32.47 -12.40 29.11
CA SER A 33 33.87 -12.70 28.75
C SER A 33 34.46 -11.85 27.63
N VAL A 34 35.74 -11.48 27.78
CA VAL A 34 36.57 -10.69 26.84
C VAL A 34 36.64 -11.31 25.43
N VAL A 35 36.38 -12.62 25.30
CA VAL A 35 36.38 -13.35 24.03
C VAL A 35 35.16 -12.98 23.17
N GLY A 36 34.00 -12.72 23.78
CA GLY A 36 32.78 -12.31 23.05
C GLY A 36 32.90 -10.94 22.39
N PHE A 37 33.65 -10.02 22.99
CA PHE A 37 33.87 -8.68 22.47
C PHE A 37 34.76 -8.67 21.22
N ASN A 38 35.79 -9.53 21.18
CA ASN A 38 36.69 -9.66 20.04
C ASN A 38 36.02 -10.32 18.82
N ILE A 39 35.07 -11.24 19.05
CA ILE A 39 34.27 -11.86 17.99
C ILE A 39 33.29 -10.82 17.38
N LEU A 40 32.70 -9.95 18.19
CA LEU A 40 31.84 -8.87 17.71
C LEU A 40 32.60 -7.86 16.85
N ILE A 41 33.84 -7.51 17.22
CA ILE A 41 34.72 -6.63 16.44
C ILE A 41 35.12 -7.30 15.12
N ALA A 42 35.41 -8.61 15.11
CA ALA A 42 35.72 -9.35 13.90
C ALA A 42 34.54 -9.43 12.92
N ILE A 43 33.31 -9.59 13.43
CA ILE A 43 32.08 -9.56 12.63
C ILE A 43 31.84 -8.15 12.06
N LEU A 44 32.03 -7.10 12.86
CA LEU A 44 31.93 -5.71 12.39
C LEU A 44 32.97 -5.37 11.31
N LEU A 45 34.20 -5.87 11.44
CA LEU A 45 35.25 -5.70 10.43
C LEU A 45 34.97 -6.49 9.14
N ALA A 46 34.29 -7.63 9.22
CA ALA A 46 33.87 -8.40 8.05
C ALA A 46 32.70 -7.75 7.30
N VAL A 47 31.78 -7.08 8.01
CA VAL A 47 30.62 -6.38 7.45
C VAL A 47 31.00 -5.11 6.67
N VAL A 48 32.09 -4.44 7.05
CA VAL A 48 32.61 -3.26 6.30
C VAL A 48 33.17 -3.63 4.92
N LYS A 49 33.45 -4.93 4.66
CA LYS A 49 34.10 -5.39 3.44
C LYS A 49 33.13 -5.86 2.34
N PHE A 50 31.84 -6.01 2.64
CA PHE A 50 30.80 -6.45 1.71
C PHE A 50 29.67 -5.42 1.73
N ASP A 51 29.42 -4.76 0.60
CA ASP A 51 28.43 -3.69 0.33
C ASP A 51 26.96 -4.11 0.56
N ALA A 52 26.65 -4.63 1.75
CA ALA A 52 25.33 -5.12 2.19
C ALA A 52 24.77 -4.30 3.36
N PHE A 53 25.29 -3.09 3.56
CA PHE A 53 25.04 -2.27 4.74
C PHE A 53 23.56 -1.93 4.90
N ASP A 54 22.85 -1.57 3.82
CA ASP A 54 21.46 -1.09 3.90
C ASP A 54 20.46 -2.20 4.28
N THR A 55 20.61 -3.41 3.73
CA THR A 55 19.69 -4.53 4.01
C THR A 55 19.91 -5.10 5.41
N ILE A 56 21.17 -5.19 5.85
CA ILE A 56 21.54 -5.66 7.19
C ILE A 56 21.15 -4.61 8.24
N TYR A 57 21.37 -3.33 7.96
CA TYR A 57 20.96 -2.21 8.82
C TYR A 57 19.44 -2.12 8.96
N GLY A 58 18.71 -2.29 7.84
CA GLY A 58 17.25 -2.34 7.81
C GLY A 58 16.71 -3.47 8.70
N SER A 59 17.30 -4.66 8.59
CA SER A 59 16.96 -5.86 9.36
C SER A 59 17.33 -5.72 10.84
N PHE A 60 18.50 -5.17 11.17
CA PHE A 60 18.94 -4.92 12.54
C PHE A 60 18.02 -3.95 13.27
N GLN A 61 17.62 -2.85 12.62
CA GLN A 61 16.63 -1.92 13.17
C GLN A 61 15.25 -2.57 13.33
N LEU A 62 14.82 -3.42 12.39
CA LEU A 62 13.55 -4.16 12.51
C LEU A 62 13.58 -5.11 13.71
N VAL A 63 14.68 -5.84 13.91
CA VAL A 63 14.89 -6.74 15.05
C VAL A 63 14.92 -5.96 16.36
N LEU A 64 15.64 -4.84 16.43
CA LEU A 64 15.67 -3.97 17.61
C LEU A 64 14.29 -3.43 17.97
N VAL A 65 13.46 -3.10 16.98
CA VAL A 65 12.11 -2.61 17.25
C VAL A 65 11.12 -3.74 17.50
N LEU A 66 11.27 -4.92 16.89
CA LEU A 66 10.49 -6.10 17.26
C LEU A 66 10.80 -6.52 18.69
N GLN A 67 12.08 -6.47 19.10
CA GLN A 67 12.50 -6.65 20.49
C GLN A 67 11.98 -5.53 21.39
N ALA A 68 12.06 -4.26 20.98
CA ALA A 68 11.56 -3.14 21.78
C ALA A 68 10.03 -3.14 21.89
N THR A 69 9.30 -3.51 20.84
CA THR A 69 7.84 -3.64 20.85
C THR A 69 7.40 -4.86 21.64
N TYR A 70 8.10 -6.00 21.53
CA TYR A 70 7.95 -7.14 22.42
C TYR A 70 8.20 -6.74 23.89
N PHE A 71 9.27 -5.98 24.14
CA PHE A 71 9.63 -5.46 25.46
C PHE A 71 8.60 -4.45 25.98
N ILE A 72 8.07 -3.54 25.15
CA ILE A 72 7.01 -2.58 25.49
C ILE A 72 5.66 -3.28 25.73
N LEU A 73 5.35 -4.33 24.96
CA LEU A 73 4.14 -5.14 25.14
C LEU A 73 4.20 -5.95 26.44
N ILE A 74 5.38 -6.38 26.87
CA ILE A 74 5.62 -7.09 28.14
C ILE A 74 5.75 -6.11 29.33
N LEU A 75 6.33 -4.93 29.12
CA LEU A 75 6.50 -3.88 30.15
C LEU A 75 5.16 -3.28 30.62
N ARG A 76 4.05 -3.51 29.91
CA ARG A 76 2.71 -3.25 30.44
C ARG A 76 2.31 -4.17 31.61
N GLY A 77 3.16 -5.14 31.97
CA GLY A 77 2.94 -6.10 33.06
C GLY A 77 3.96 -6.09 34.20
N VAL A 78 5.04 -5.30 34.19
CA VAL A 78 5.99 -5.28 35.32
C VAL A 78 6.55 -3.88 35.55
N ASN A 79 5.89 -3.12 36.44
CA ASN A 79 6.52 -2.01 37.14
C ASN A 79 7.49 -2.57 38.18
N LYS A 80 8.79 -2.48 37.92
CA LYS A 80 9.91 -2.33 38.89
C LYS A 80 11.24 -2.65 38.20
N MET A 81 11.79 -1.71 37.44
CA MET A 81 13.25 -1.67 37.18
C MET A 81 13.66 -0.33 36.55
N VAL A 82 13.51 0.76 37.32
CA VAL A 82 14.11 2.06 36.98
C VAL A 82 15.38 2.35 37.81
N ASP A 83 15.67 1.52 38.82
CA ASP A 83 16.80 1.79 39.74
C ASP A 83 18.15 1.19 39.33
N VAL A 84 18.21 0.41 38.23
CA VAL A 84 19.45 -0.27 37.81
C VAL A 84 20.19 0.46 36.69
N VAL A 85 19.47 1.22 35.85
CA VAL A 85 20.07 1.98 34.74
C VAL A 85 20.70 3.28 35.25
N THR A 86 20.14 3.89 36.29
CA THR A 86 20.66 5.13 36.88
C THR A 86 22.01 4.94 37.58
N ASN A 87 22.24 3.76 38.19
CA ASN A 87 23.47 3.48 38.93
C ASN A 87 24.68 3.14 38.03
N ARG A 88 24.47 2.57 36.84
CA ARG A 88 25.59 2.29 35.89
C ARG A 88 26.06 3.50 35.08
N VAL A 89 25.20 4.50 34.92
CA VAL A 89 25.55 5.74 34.21
C VAL A 89 26.44 6.65 35.08
N PHE A 90 26.24 6.63 36.41
CA PHE A 90 27.09 7.39 37.34
C PHE A 90 28.53 6.82 37.46
N ASP A 91 28.70 5.50 37.41
CA ASP A 91 30.04 4.88 37.44
C ASP A 91 30.86 5.14 36.16
N THR A 92 30.19 5.37 35.04
CA THR A 92 30.87 5.68 33.77
C THR A 92 31.27 7.16 33.70
N TYR A 93 30.51 8.05 34.34
CA TYR A 93 30.81 9.48 34.41
C TYR A 93 32.02 9.77 35.32
N ASN A 94 32.20 9.03 36.40
CA ASN A 94 33.34 9.19 37.31
C ASN A 94 34.66 8.62 36.77
N ARG A 95 34.66 7.85 35.67
CA ARG A 95 35.88 7.40 34.97
C ARG A 95 36.50 8.45 34.04
N PHE A 96 35.82 9.58 33.81
CA PHE A 96 36.26 10.64 32.90
C PHE A 96 36.40 12.01 33.57
N SER A 97 36.91 12.04 34.81
CA SER A 97 37.41 13.28 35.42
C SER A 97 38.95 13.27 35.44
N PRO A 98 39.63 14.35 34.99
CA PRO A 98 41.08 14.32 34.79
C PRO A 98 41.80 14.48 36.13
N LEU A 99 42.70 13.55 36.44
CA LEU A 99 43.70 13.68 37.51
C LEU A 99 44.91 14.46 36.99
N ASN A 100 45.32 15.46 37.76
CA ASN A 100 46.45 16.33 37.52
C ASN A 100 47.69 15.78 38.25
N ASN A 101 48.78 15.45 37.54
CA ASN A 101 50.15 15.94 37.81
C ASN A 101 51.23 15.18 37.04
N ASN A 102 52.10 15.98 36.40
CA ASN A 102 53.54 15.84 36.18
C ASN A 102 54.13 14.46 35.84
N GLN A 103 54.70 14.36 34.63
CA GLN A 103 56.16 14.19 34.47
C GLN A 103 56.57 14.42 33.00
N ASN A 104 57.73 15.06 32.85
CA ASN A 104 58.34 15.48 31.60
C ASN A 104 58.80 14.27 30.78
N GLU A 105 58.20 14.03 29.61
CA GLU A 105 58.87 13.39 28.47
C GLU A 105 58.06 13.59 27.18
N SER A 106 58.77 13.93 26.09
CA SER A 106 58.31 13.96 24.69
C SER A 106 57.64 15.23 24.11
N LEU A 107 58.32 16.39 24.17
CA LEU A 107 58.06 17.52 23.25
C LEU A 107 58.18 17.14 21.74
N ALA A 108 58.78 15.99 21.43
CA ALA A 108 58.90 15.44 20.09
C ALA A 108 57.59 14.85 19.52
N THR A 109 56.65 14.37 20.36
CA THR A 109 55.41 13.73 19.89
C THR A 109 54.34 14.75 19.51
N LEU A 110 54.22 15.86 20.27
CA LEU A 110 53.25 16.92 19.99
C LEU A 110 53.61 17.74 18.73
N SER A 111 54.91 17.97 18.49
CA SER A 111 55.40 18.63 17.28
C SER A 111 55.21 17.75 16.04
N SER A 112 55.42 16.44 16.18
CA SER A 112 55.14 15.43 15.14
C SER A 112 53.65 15.34 14.82
N LEU A 113 52.77 15.35 15.82
CA LEU A 113 51.32 15.40 15.65
C LEU A 113 50.86 16.70 14.98
N LYS A 114 51.42 17.85 15.38
CA LYS A 114 51.15 19.15 14.72
C LYS A 114 51.66 19.19 13.27
N ARG A 115 52.72 18.47 12.95
CA ARG A 115 53.25 18.33 11.58
C ARG A 115 52.35 17.39 10.76
N PHE A 116 51.95 16.25 11.31
CA PHE A 116 51.03 15.31 10.67
C PHE A 116 49.66 15.95 10.39
N ALA A 117 49.12 16.72 11.34
CA ALA A 117 47.87 17.47 11.15
C ALA A 117 48.00 18.56 10.07
N ARG A 118 49.16 19.24 9.98
CA ARG A 118 49.44 20.20 8.90
C ARG A 118 49.56 19.52 7.55
N ASP A 119 50.29 18.40 7.46
CA ASP A 119 50.43 17.62 6.23
C ASP A 119 49.08 17.05 5.77
N GLN A 120 48.23 16.60 6.70
CA GLN A 120 46.90 16.11 6.38
C GLN A 120 45.97 17.25 5.91
N LYS A 121 46.09 18.45 6.50
CA LYS A 121 45.37 19.65 6.05
C LYS A 121 45.85 20.11 4.67
N PHE A 122 47.15 20.04 4.40
CA PHE A 122 47.75 20.36 3.11
C PHE A 122 47.33 19.36 2.03
N LYS A 123 47.36 18.05 2.33
CA LYS A 123 46.83 17.01 1.42
C LYS A 123 45.35 17.23 1.11
N LYS A 124 44.52 17.57 2.11
CA LYS A 124 43.10 17.90 1.90
C LYS A 124 42.89 19.15 1.04
N ALA A 125 43.77 20.15 1.16
CA ALA A 125 43.72 21.35 0.32
C ALA A 125 44.05 21.00 -1.13
N LEU A 126 45.11 20.21 -1.35
CA LEU A 126 45.51 19.70 -2.68
C LEU A 126 44.42 18.85 -3.34
N THR A 127 43.80 17.92 -2.61
CA THR A 127 42.70 17.11 -3.17
C THR A 127 41.50 18.00 -3.52
N ARG A 128 41.20 19.01 -2.69
CA ARG A 128 40.11 19.95 -2.97
C ARG A 128 40.37 20.81 -4.20
N GLU A 129 41.61 21.27 -4.40
CA GLU A 129 42.00 21.99 -5.62
C GLU A 129 41.95 21.09 -6.86
N ALA A 130 42.38 19.83 -6.74
CA ALA A 130 42.27 18.85 -7.82
C ALA A 130 40.80 18.58 -8.18
N ASP A 131 39.91 18.43 -7.19
CA ASP A 131 38.47 18.25 -7.41
C ASP A 131 37.83 19.49 -8.06
N ILE A 132 38.25 20.69 -7.68
CA ILE A 132 37.79 21.94 -8.31
C ILE A 132 38.23 21.98 -9.77
N LYS A 133 39.50 21.71 -10.07
CA LYS A 133 40.00 21.66 -11.44
C LYS A 133 39.33 20.57 -12.28
N ALA A 134 39.06 19.40 -11.70
CA ALA A 134 38.34 18.32 -12.37
C ALA A 134 36.90 18.73 -12.69
N ARG A 135 36.20 19.41 -11.76
CA ARG A 135 34.86 19.97 -12.01
C ARG A 135 34.88 21.07 -13.06
N GLU A 136 35.87 21.96 -13.03
CA GLU A 136 36.01 23.01 -14.04
C GLU A 136 36.29 22.44 -15.43
N ALA A 137 37.16 21.43 -15.53
CA ALA A 137 37.42 20.71 -16.77
C ALA A 137 36.16 19.99 -17.29
N GLN A 138 35.40 19.32 -16.41
CA GLN A 138 34.12 18.72 -16.77
C GLN A 138 33.08 19.77 -17.22
N LEU A 139 33.03 20.93 -16.56
CA LEU A 139 32.13 22.02 -16.95
C LEU A 139 32.53 22.63 -18.30
N PHE A 140 33.83 22.70 -18.59
CA PHE A 140 34.34 23.15 -19.87
C PHE A 140 34.00 22.15 -20.98
N ASP A 141 34.19 20.86 -20.72
CA ASP A 141 33.84 19.76 -21.63
C ASP A 141 32.33 19.72 -21.93
N ILE A 142 31.48 19.90 -20.91
CA ILE A 142 30.01 20.02 -21.09
C ILE A 142 29.62 21.27 -21.90
N LYS A 143 30.42 22.35 -21.87
CA LYS A 143 30.17 23.56 -22.65
C LYS A 143 30.59 23.41 -24.11
N GLU A 144 31.73 22.78 -24.38
CA GLU A 144 32.21 22.51 -25.75
C GLU A 144 31.41 21.40 -26.42
N HIS A 145 31.09 20.34 -25.67
CA HIS A 145 30.29 19.20 -26.11
C HIS A 145 28.94 19.25 -25.43
N ALA A 146 28.18 20.33 -25.65
CA ALA A 146 26.81 20.42 -25.16
C ALA A 146 26.05 19.16 -25.63
N PRO A 147 25.67 18.25 -24.73
CA PRO A 147 24.96 17.05 -25.14
C PRO A 147 23.68 17.48 -25.81
N GLU A 148 23.36 16.87 -26.95
CA GLU A 148 22.08 17.13 -27.60
C GLU A 148 20.97 17.00 -26.56
N VAL A 149 20.22 18.08 -26.36
CA VAL A 149 19.03 18.04 -25.50
C VAL A 149 18.01 17.23 -26.27
N HIS A 150 18.06 15.91 -26.14
CA HIS A 150 16.95 15.06 -26.50
C HIS A 150 15.78 15.53 -25.65
N THR A 151 14.87 16.30 -26.25
CA THR A 151 13.61 16.64 -25.62
C THR A 151 12.91 15.31 -25.37
N THR A 152 13.00 14.81 -24.14
CA THR A 152 12.35 13.57 -23.75
C THR A 152 10.88 13.74 -24.10
N LYS A 153 10.37 12.85 -24.97
CA LYS A 153 8.95 12.81 -25.31
C LYS A 153 8.13 12.90 -24.02
N LYS A 154 7.24 13.88 -23.94
CA LYS A 154 6.41 14.09 -22.76
C LYS A 154 5.44 12.90 -22.65
N ARG A 155 5.45 12.22 -21.52
CA ARG A 155 4.48 11.16 -21.22
C ARG A 155 3.07 11.77 -21.17
N PRO A 156 2.04 11.04 -21.62
CA PRO A 156 0.67 11.49 -21.46
C PRO A 156 0.30 11.53 -19.98
N PHE A 157 -0.34 12.61 -19.54
CA PHE A 157 -0.88 12.69 -18.19
C PHE A 157 -2.22 11.95 -18.11
N MET A 158 -2.22 10.80 -17.45
CA MET A 158 -3.40 9.95 -17.32
C MET A 158 -4.20 10.26 -16.05
N GLY A 159 -5.51 9.96 -16.12
CA GLY A 159 -6.40 10.01 -14.95
C GLY A 159 -7.17 11.31 -14.78
N LEU A 160 -7.25 12.20 -15.79
CA LEU A 160 -8.16 13.35 -15.75
C LEU A 160 -9.63 12.88 -15.74
N CYS A 161 -10.47 13.52 -14.94
CA CYS A 161 -11.89 13.15 -14.85
C CYS A 161 -12.66 13.54 -16.12
N CYS A 162 -13.75 12.85 -16.45
CA CYS A 162 -14.47 13.03 -17.71
C CYS A 162 -14.94 14.49 -17.93
N GLN A 163 -14.63 15.06 -19.09
CA GLN A 163 -14.98 16.44 -19.43
C GLN A 163 -16.50 16.64 -19.59
N ASN A 164 -17.22 15.63 -20.06
CA ASN A 164 -18.67 15.72 -20.25
C ASN A 164 -19.45 15.48 -18.96
N CYS A 165 -18.94 14.62 -18.08
CA CYS A 165 -19.64 14.22 -16.86
C CYS A 165 -19.32 15.14 -15.67
N THR A 166 -18.11 15.69 -15.61
CA THR A 166 -17.54 16.39 -14.44
C THR A 166 -16.70 17.60 -14.85
N LEU A 167 -17.29 18.52 -15.63
CA LEU A 167 -16.59 19.68 -16.19
C LEU A 167 -15.99 20.60 -15.11
N THR A 168 -16.79 20.92 -14.09
CA THR A 168 -16.40 21.79 -12.97
C THR A 168 -15.25 21.18 -12.17
N SER A 169 -15.37 19.89 -11.84
CA SER A 169 -14.30 19.17 -11.15
C SER A 169 -13.02 19.12 -11.98
N ARG A 170 -13.14 18.95 -13.30
CA ARG A 170 -12.01 18.86 -14.23
C ARG A 170 -11.14 20.12 -14.21
N GLU A 171 -11.74 21.30 -14.11
CA GLU A 171 -11.04 22.58 -14.14
C GLU A 171 -10.47 23.02 -12.77
N SER A 172 -10.92 22.41 -11.67
CA SER A 172 -10.65 22.92 -10.31
C SER A 172 -9.34 22.46 -9.67
N LEU A 173 -8.90 21.21 -9.92
CA LEU A 173 -7.82 20.57 -9.16
C LEU A 173 -6.50 20.40 -9.94
N VAL A 174 -6.51 20.63 -11.25
CA VAL A 174 -5.35 20.42 -12.13
C VAL A 174 -4.71 21.76 -12.49
N SER A 175 -3.39 21.86 -12.33
CA SER A 175 -2.61 23.00 -12.84
C SER A 175 -1.69 22.53 -13.96
N LYS A 176 -1.32 23.42 -14.90
CA LYS A 176 -0.41 23.08 -16.01
C LYS A 176 0.94 22.53 -15.53
N THR A 177 1.39 22.93 -14.35
CA THR A 177 2.62 22.43 -13.71
C THR A 177 2.46 21.00 -13.18
N THR A 178 1.25 20.62 -12.75
CA THR A 178 0.93 19.29 -12.22
C THR A 178 1.14 18.20 -13.27
N GLU A 179 0.86 18.50 -14.55
CA GLU A 179 0.96 17.54 -15.67
C GLU A 179 2.39 17.24 -16.10
N SER A 180 3.34 18.16 -15.85
CA SER A 180 4.72 18.05 -16.32
C SER A 180 5.69 17.34 -15.38
N LEU A 181 5.21 16.88 -14.21
CA LEU A 181 6.08 16.30 -13.19
C LEU A 181 6.50 14.87 -13.54
N ALA A 182 7.78 14.55 -13.35
CA ALA A 182 8.29 13.20 -13.53
C ALA A 182 7.76 12.24 -12.47
N LEU A 183 7.67 10.96 -12.84
CA LEU A 183 7.25 9.89 -11.93
C LEU A 183 8.27 9.71 -10.79
N ARG A 184 7.79 9.40 -9.59
CA ARG A 184 8.64 9.25 -8.40
C ARG A 184 8.50 7.87 -7.78
N ASN A 185 9.63 7.26 -7.43
CA ASN A 185 9.66 6.08 -6.57
C ASN A 185 9.47 6.51 -5.11
N ILE A 186 8.40 6.04 -4.46
CA ILE A 186 8.03 6.39 -3.08
C ILE A 186 8.91 5.67 -2.06
N LEU A 187 9.48 4.51 -2.41
CA LEU A 187 10.38 3.78 -1.51
C LEU A 187 11.69 4.54 -1.27
N ASN A 188 12.15 5.31 -2.27
CA ASN A 188 13.33 6.16 -2.17
C ASN A 188 12.96 7.49 -1.48
N TYR A 189 12.77 7.44 -0.16
CA TYR A 189 12.57 8.65 0.63
C TYR A 189 13.82 9.53 0.59
N GLN A 190 13.66 10.75 0.08
CA GLN A 190 14.72 11.76 0.06
C GLN A 190 14.53 12.72 1.23
N LEU A 191 15.55 12.82 2.08
CA LEU A 191 15.57 13.73 3.22
C LEU A 191 15.50 15.19 2.71
N PRO A 192 14.70 16.06 3.36
CA PRO A 192 14.74 17.49 3.08
C PRO A 192 16.16 18.04 3.26
N GLN A 193 16.65 18.83 2.30
CA GLN A 193 18.04 19.33 2.29
C GLN A 193 18.40 20.23 3.48
N HIS A 194 17.42 20.72 4.25
CA HIS A 194 17.61 21.72 5.30
C HIS A 194 17.88 21.16 6.71
N SER A 195 17.85 19.84 6.94
CA SER A 195 18.01 19.25 8.28
C SER A 195 19.31 18.43 8.43
N ASN A 196 20.32 19.06 9.05
CA ASN A 196 21.69 18.55 9.20
C ASN A 196 21.96 17.71 10.47
N GLY A 197 20.93 17.17 11.13
CA GLY A 197 21.10 16.35 12.33
C GLY A 197 21.66 14.94 12.04
N PHE A 198 22.58 14.43 12.88
CA PHE A 198 23.10 13.06 12.78
C PHE A 198 21.98 12.01 12.88
N LEU A 199 21.12 12.12 13.90
CA LEU A 199 19.97 11.22 14.11
C LEU A 199 18.99 11.25 12.93
N HIS A 200 18.81 12.40 12.29
CA HIS A 200 17.95 12.57 11.13
C HIS A 200 18.46 11.79 9.91
N ARG A 201 19.79 11.79 9.68
CA ARG A 201 20.41 11.03 8.59
C ARG A 201 20.41 9.53 8.87
N THR A 202 20.66 9.14 10.11
CA THR A 202 20.76 7.73 10.53
C THR A 202 19.38 7.05 10.65
N PHE A 203 18.35 7.78 11.08
CA PHE A 203 16.99 7.26 11.27
C PHE A 203 15.96 8.01 10.42
N SER A 204 16.27 8.16 9.13
CA SER A 204 15.46 8.92 8.14
C SER A 204 13.97 8.54 8.14
N HIS A 205 13.66 7.24 8.02
CA HIS A 205 12.28 6.76 7.99
C HIS A 205 11.55 6.94 9.32
N LEU A 206 12.25 6.80 10.45
CA LEU A 206 11.64 6.96 11.77
C LEU A 206 11.32 8.44 12.03
N TYR A 207 12.22 9.33 11.62
CA TYR A 207 11.98 10.77 11.67
C TYR A 207 10.83 11.18 10.74
N GLN A 208 10.82 10.69 9.50
CA GLN A 208 9.73 10.96 8.56
C GLN A 208 8.37 10.59 9.17
N VAL A 209 8.27 9.41 9.77
CA VAL A 209 7.04 8.92 10.40
C VAL A 209 6.65 9.75 11.64
N TYR A 210 7.64 10.27 12.37
CA TYR A 210 7.42 11.19 13.46
C TYR A 210 6.86 12.54 12.97
N GLU A 211 7.34 13.05 11.83
CA GLU A 211 6.93 14.32 11.23
C GLU A 211 5.54 14.29 10.58
N LEU A 212 4.97 13.10 10.32
CA LEU A 212 3.66 12.99 9.69
C LEU A 212 2.59 13.80 10.43
N LYS A 213 1.71 14.44 9.67
CA LYS A 213 0.57 15.19 10.20
C LYS A 213 -0.35 14.25 10.97
N LYS A 214 -0.71 14.63 12.20
CA LYS A 214 -1.69 13.90 13.02
C LYS A 214 -3.10 14.26 12.55
N PHE A 215 -3.94 13.24 12.41
CA PHE A 215 -5.36 13.39 12.09
C PHE A 215 -6.21 12.85 13.24
N ASP A 216 -7.37 13.47 13.45
CA ASP A 216 -8.36 12.96 14.40
C ASP A 216 -9.29 11.95 13.70
N TYR A 217 -9.64 10.89 14.41
CA TYR A 217 -10.45 9.80 13.91
C TYR A 217 -11.54 9.43 14.93
N PRO A 218 -12.64 10.20 14.97
CA PRO A 218 -13.70 10.01 15.93
C PRO A 218 -14.37 8.65 15.77
N GLN A 219 -14.59 7.97 16.90
CA GLN A 219 -15.30 6.70 16.96
C GLN A 219 -16.81 6.92 16.84
N VAL A 220 -17.45 6.27 15.87
CA VAL A 220 -18.88 6.48 15.57
C VAL A 220 -19.80 5.42 16.15
N ALA A 221 -19.27 4.34 16.74
CA ALA A 221 -20.07 3.20 17.19
C ALA A 221 -21.19 3.60 18.17
N ASP A 222 -20.93 4.53 19.09
CA ASP A 222 -21.95 4.97 20.06
C ASP A 222 -23.06 5.81 19.41
N LEU A 223 -22.74 6.56 18.35
CA LEU A 223 -23.72 7.31 17.56
C LEU A 223 -24.64 6.36 16.78
N VAL A 224 -24.06 5.31 16.21
CA VAL A 224 -24.80 4.28 15.46
C VAL A 224 -25.83 3.58 16.34
N TRP A 225 -25.50 3.33 17.61
CA TRP A 225 -26.44 2.71 18.56
C TRP A 225 -27.65 3.58 18.88
N LYS A 226 -27.50 4.91 18.85
CA LYS A 226 -28.57 5.87 19.14
C LYS A 226 -29.49 6.13 17.95
N ASP A 227 -29.07 5.75 16.76
CA ASP A 227 -29.76 6.04 15.50
C ASP A 227 -31.12 5.32 15.36
N GLU A 228 -32.12 6.06 14.89
CA GLU A 228 -33.49 5.57 14.75
C GLU A 228 -33.63 4.46 13.69
N ARG A 229 -32.81 4.47 12.63
CA ARG A 229 -32.88 3.43 11.58
C ARG A 229 -32.50 2.06 12.13
N LEU A 230 -31.52 2.02 13.04
CA LEU A 230 -31.11 0.78 13.70
C LEU A 230 -32.19 0.28 14.66
N LYS A 231 -32.78 1.18 15.47
CA LYS A 231 -33.88 0.82 16.39
C LYS A 231 -35.07 0.22 15.66
N ARG A 232 -35.52 0.89 14.58
CA ARG A 232 -36.61 0.39 13.72
C ARG A 232 -36.30 -0.96 13.08
N ALA A 233 -35.06 -1.19 12.67
CA ALA A 233 -34.67 -2.47 12.09
C ALA A 233 -34.67 -3.63 13.12
N ILE A 234 -34.24 -3.34 14.36
CA ILE A 234 -34.31 -4.29 15.48
C ILE A 234 -35.77 -4.64 15.78
N GLU A 235 -36.63 -3.63 15.89
CA GLU A 235 -38.05 -3.80 16.16
C GLU A 235 -38.74 -4.59 15.04
N LYS A 236 -38.54 -4.20 13.77
CA LYS A 236 -39.08 -4.93 12.61
C LYS A 236 -38.67 -6.40 12.59
N THR A 237 -37.40 -6.69 12.87
CA THR A 237 -36.90 -8.07 12.92
C THR A 237 -37.54 -8.84 14.08
N THR A 238 -37.73 -8.19 15.21
CA THR A 238 -38.37 -8.78 16.40
C THR A 238 -39.84 -9.10 16.12
N ILE A 239 -40.59 -8.18 15.52
CA ILE A 239 -42.00 -8.39 15.13
C ILE A 239 -42.11 -9.57 14.15
N GLN A 240 -41.23 -9.64 13.16
CA GLN A 240 -41.27 -10.75 12.20
C GLN A 240 -40.98 -12.10 12.87
N GLN A 241 -39.95 -12.17 13.73
CA GLN A 241 -39.64 -13.41 14.47
C GLN A 241 -40.76 -13.80 15.46
N PHE A 242 -41.43 -12.82 16.05
CA PHE A 242 -42.57 -13.05 16.93
C PHE A 242 -43.76 -13.61 16.15
N GLN A 243 -44.09 -13.02 15.00
CA GLN A 243 -45.14 -13.53 14.09
C GLN A 243 -44.85 -14.95 13.58
N ASP A 244 -43.60 -15.27 13.29
CA ASP A 244 -43.18 -16.60 12.81
C ASP A 244 -43.25 -17.69 13.90
N SER A 245 -43.36 -17.32 15.18
CA SER A 245 -43.24 -18.24 16.32
C SER A 245 -44.56 -18.77 16.89
N GLU A 246 -45.72 -18.25 16.46
CA GLU A 246 -47.08 -18.59 16.94
C GLU A 246 -47.30 -18.51 18.47
N ILE A 247 -46.32 -18.04 19.25
CA ILE A 247 -46.38 -17.89 20.70
C ILE A 247 -46.79 -16.44 21.04
N SER A 248 -47.93 -16.27 21.71
CA SER A 248 -48.47 -14.97 22.10
C SER A 248 -48.17 -14.64 23.56
N ASP A 249 -46.90 -14.44 23.89
CA ASP A 249 -46.44 -14.07 25.24
C ASP A 249 -45.57 -12.80 25.20
N ASP A 250 -45.92 -11.81 26.03
CA ASP A 250 -45.20 -10.53 26.16
C ASP A 250 -43.77 -10.72 26.72
N GLU A 251 -43.57 -11.76 27.56
CA GLU A 251 -42.25 -12.11 28.08
C GLU A 251 -41.35 -12.63 26.94
N PHE A 252 -41.92 -13.45 26.05
CA PHE A 252 -41.23 -13.96 24.87
C PHE A 252 -40.84 -12.84 23.90
N TYR A 253 -41.74 -11.89 23.63
CA TYR A 253 -41.42 -10.70 22.83
C TYR A 253 -40.24 -9.92 23.43
N SER A 254 -40.28 -9.67 24.74
CA SER A 254 -39.22 -8.96 25.47
C SER A 254 -37.87 -9.70 25.40
N GLN A 255 -37.89 -11.03 25.45
CA GLN A 255 -36.70 -11.87 25.32
C GLN A 255 -36.12 -11.81 23.90
N LEU A 256 -36.96 -11.90 22.86
CA LEU A 256 -36.54 -11.75 21.46
C LEU A 256 -35.92 -10.38 21.20
N LEU A 257 -36.55 -9.31 21.70
CA LEU A 257 -36.04 -7.94 21.56
C LEU A 257 -34.64 -7.80 22.16
N LYS A 258 -34.44 -8.28 23.40
CA LYS A 258 -33.12 -8.31 24.06
C LYS A 258 -32.10 -9.14 23.27
N GLY A 259 -32.51 -10.27 22.70
CA GLY A 259 -31.68 -11.10 21.84
C GLY A 259 -31.21 -10.36 20.59
N ASN A 260 -32.13 -9.70 19.89
CA ASN A 260 -31.83 -8.92 18.68
C ASN A 260 -30.98 -7.68 18.98
N GLN A 261 -31.19 -7.01 20.12
CA GLN A 261 -30.32 -5.92 20.58
C GLN A 261 -28.89 -6.40 20.83
N ARG A 262 -28.71 -7.53 21.53
CA ARG A 262 -27.38 -8.13 21.76
C ARG A 262 -26.70 -8.49 20.44
N ARG A 263 -27.45 -9.05 19.49
CA ARG A 263 -26.97 -9.35 18.13
C ARG A 263 -26.53 -8.08 17.40
N ALA A 264 -27.37 -7.04 17.37
CA ALA A 264 -27.05 -5.76 16.72
C ALA A 264 -25.77 -5.15 17.30
N ARG A 265 -25.63 -5.18 18.63
CA ARG A 265 -24.41 -4.72 19.31
C ARG A 265 -23.20 -5.54 18.88
N LYS A 266 -23.28 -6.86 18.88
CA LYS A 266 -22.19 -7.73 18.42
C LYS A 266 -21.79 -7.43 16.96
N LEU A 267 -22.77 -7.28 16.07
CA LEU A 267 -22.52 -6.94 14.66
C LEU A 267 -21.80 -5.59 14.52
N LEU A 268 -22.22 -4.57 15.26
CA LEU A 268 -21.60 -3.25 15.25
C LEU A 268 -20.15 -3.28 15.78
N TYR A 269 -19.93 -3.97 16.91
CA TYR A 269 -18.59 -4.11 17.50
C TYR A 269 -17.63 -4.92 16.62
N ASP A 270 -18.17 -5.89 15.89
CA ASP A 270 -17.39 -6.72 14.95
C ASP A 270 -17.04 -5.95 13.67
N MET A 271 -17.95 -5.08 13.21
CA MET A 271 -17.80 -4.28 11.99
C MET A 271 -16.88 -3.08 12.19
N ARG A 272 -16.96 -2.38 13.32
CA ARG A 272 -16.31 -1.08 13.53
C ARG A 272 -14.79 -1.12 13.32
N SER A 273 -14.28 -0.02 12.78
CA SER A 273 -12.85 0.27 12.73
C SER A 273 -12.39 0.89 14.06
N THR A 274 -11.17 0.57 14.48
CA THR A 274 -10.51 1.13 15.67
C THR A 274 -9.23 1.85 15.28
N LEU A 275 -9.29 2.64 14.20
CA LEU A 275 -8.14 3.31 13.60
C LEU A 275 -7.32 4.06 14.65
N SER A 276 -6.01 3.83 14.66
CA SER A 276 -5.07 4.40 15.61
C SER A 276 -3.90 5.06 14.88
N ASP A 277 -3.69 6.35 15.12
CA ASP A 277 -2.57 7.12 14.57
C ASP A 277 -1.20 6.49 14.91
N PHE A 278 -1.06 5.96 16.14
CA PHE A 278 0.16 5.26 16.55
C PHE A 278 0.43 4.02 15.68
N LEU A 279 -0.61 3.20 15.44
CA LEU A 279 -0.48 2.01 14.60
C LEU A 279 -0.20 2.37 13.15
N LEU A 280 -0.87 3.39 12.61
CA LEU A 280 -0.62 3.90 11.25
C LEU A 280 0.86 4.30 11.07
N ARG A 281 1.40 5.10 11.99
CA ARG A 281 2.80 5.53 11.99
C ARG A 281 3.75 4.34 12.08
N PHE A 282 3.55 3.48 13.07
CA PHE A 282 4.37 2.29 13.28
C PHE A 282 4.39 1.40 12.02
N THR A 283 3.22 1.12 11.45
CA THR A 283 3.10 0.32 10.24
C THR A 283 3.74 1.01 9.03
N SER A 284 3.63 2.33 8.88
CA SER A 284 4.34 3.06 7.82
C SER A 284 5.86 2.87 7.90
N TRP A 285 6.42 3.01 9.10
CA TRP A 285 7.85 2.80 9.34
C TRP A 285 8.29 1.37 8.98
N VAL A 286 7.49 0.37 9.37
CA VAL A 286 7.73 -1.04 9.00
C VAL A 286 7.64 -1.24 7.49
N LEU A 287 6.64 -0.66 6.81
CA LEU A 287 6.43 -0.83 5.38
C LEU A 287 7.58 -0.25 4.54
N TYR A 288 8.18 0.88 4.94
CA TYR A 288 9.38 1.40 4.27
C TYR A 288 10.51 0.36 4.17
N LYS A 289 10.65 -0.46 5.22
CA LYS A 289 11.66 -1.53 5.26
C LYS A 289 11.19 -2.75 4.48
N LEU A 290 9.97 -3.23 4.77
CA LEU A 290 9.48 -4.48 4.20
C LEU A 290 9.27 -4.39 2.68
N LEU A 291 8.66 -3.30 2.18
CA LEU A 291 8.40 -3.14 0.76
C LEU A 291 9.71 -3.11 -0.04
N SER A 292 10.75 -2.47 0.50
CA SER A 292 12.07 -2.39 -0.12
C SER A 292 12.81 -3.73 -0.17
N CYS A 293 12.39 -4.74 0.60
CA CYS A 293 12.98 -6.09 0.53
C CYS A 293 12.54 -6.86 -0.71
N PHE A 294 11.30 -6.67 -1.18
CA PHE A 294 10.73 -7.51 -2.23
C PHE A 294 10.21 -6.74 -3.46
N LEU A 295 10.03 -5.42 -3.38
CA LEU A 295 9.72 -4.55 -4.51
C LEU A 295 10.95 -3.75 -4.91
N THR A 296 11.24 -3.70 -6.21
CA THR A 296 12.28 -2.84 -6.75
C THR A 296 11.88 -1.36 -6.66
N SER A 297 10.62 -1.05 -6.95
CA SER A 297 10.13 0.33 -6.92
C SER A 297 8.60 0.42 -6.81
N VAL A 298 8.14 1.48 -6.15
CA VAL A 298 6.72 1.86 -6.07
C VAL A 298 6.57 3.24 -6.69
N VAL A 299 6.07 3.29 -7.91
CA VAL A 299 6.08 4.49 -8.73
C VAL A 299 4.71 5.15 -8.72
N VAL A 300 4.68 6.45 -8.45
CA VAL A 300 3.46 7.29 -8.46
C VAL A 300 3.77 8.62 -9.14
N HIS A 301 2.74 9.24 -9.74
CA HIS A 301 2.83 10.59 -10.28
C HIS A 301 2.70 11.64 -9.16
N PRO A 302 3.73 12.49 -8.89
CA PRO A 302 3.65 13.50 -7.83
C PRO A 302 2.49 14.49 -8.00
N GLY A 303 2.19 14.87 -9.25
CA GLY A 303 1.06 15.72 -9.57
C GLY A 303 -0.29 15.13 -9.15
N GLN A 304 -0.50 13.82 -9.29
CA GLN A 304 -1.72 13.17 -8.82
C GLN A 304 -1.84 13.23 -7.30
N VAL A 305 -0.74 13.02 -6.58
CA VAL A 305 -0.70 13.17 -5.11
C VAL A 305 -1.00 14.61 -4.68
N GLU A 306 -0.53 15.61 -5.43
CA GLU A 306 -0.84 17.02 -5.16
C GLU A 306 -2.35 17.30 -5.30
N MET A 307 -3.00 16.75 -6.33
CA MET A 307 -4.46 16.84 -6.48
C MET A 307 -5.18 16.24 -5.26
N LEU A 308 -4.72 15.10 -4.75
CA LEU A 308 -5.29 14.47 -3.56
C LEU A 308 -5.08 15.31 -2.30
N LYS A 309 -3.93 15.97 -2.14
CA LYS A 309 -3.69 16.91 -1.04
C LYS A 309 -4.66 18.08 -1.08
N LYS A 310 -4.91 18.65 -2.26
CA LYS A 310 -5.90 19.72 -2.46
C LYS A 310 -7.31 19.23 -2.13
N ALA A 311 -7.69 18.06 -2.62
CA ALA A 311 -8.97 17.43 -2.32
C ALA A 311 -9.17 17.16 -0.81
N GLY A 312 -8.14 16.67 -0.12
CA GLY A 312 -8.17 16.43 1.32
C GLY A 312 -8.32 17.68 2.20
N ASN A 313 -8.10 18.87 1.63
CA ASN A 313 -8.32 20.15 2.33
C ASN A 313 -9.74 20.71 2.12
N SER A 314 -10.57 20.11 1.27
CA SER A 314 -11.90 20.62 0.91
C SER A 314 -13.01 20.41 1.96
N ASN A 315 -12.68 19.88 3.15
CA ASN A 315 -13.62 19.45 4.20
C ASN A 315 -14.68 18.41 3.74
N LEU A 316 -14.64 17.95 2.49
CA LEU A 316 -15.50 16.89 1.97
C LEU A 316 -14.87 15.51 2.22
N PRO A 317 -15.66 14.46 2.48
CA PRO A 317 -15.15 13.10 2.55
C PRO A 317 -14.62 12.67 1.17
N VAL A 318 -13.42 12.09 1.16
CA VAL A 318 -12.81 11.54 -0.06
C VAL A 318 -13.03 10.02 -0.09
N ILE A 319 -13.54 9.53 -1.22
CA ILE A 319 -13.90 8.13 -1.44
C ILE A 319 -12.98 7.55 -2.50
N PHE A 320 -12.08 6.68 -2.09
CA PHE A 320 -11.10 6.01 -2.92
C PHE A 320 -11.68 4.71 -3.50
N LEU A 321 -11.61 4.59 -4.83
CA LEU A 321 -12.27 3.54 -5.60
C LEU A 321 -11.27 2.78 -6.48
N PRO A 322 -10.40 1.95 -5.87
CA PRO A 322 -9.42 1.17 -6.61
C PRO A 322 -9.99 -0.02 -7.37
N LEU A 323 -9.33 -0.39 -8.47
CA LEU A 323 -9.38 -1.75 -9.01
C LEU A 323 -8.59 -2.70 -8.11
N HIS A 324 -9.08 -3.92 -7.95
CA HIS A 324 -8.52 -4.91 -7.03
C HIS A 324 -7.71 -5.97 -7.76
N ARG A 325 -6.38 -5.92 -7.63
CA ARG A 325 -5.43 -6.87 -8.19
C ARG A 325 -4.80 -7.76 -7.12
N SER A 326 -4.47 -7.20 -5.95
CA SER A 326 -3.74 -7.89 -4.87
C SER A 326 -4.20 -7.42 -3.49
N HIS A 327 -3.97 -8.23 -2.46
CA HIS A 327 -4.09 -7.79 -1.07
C HIS A 327 -3.13 -6.64 -0.71
N LEU A 328 -2.10 -6.40 -1.51
CA LEU A 328 -1.19 -5.29 -1.29
C LEU A 328 -1.81 -3.94 -1.66
N ASP A 329 -2.89 -3.90 -2.48
CA ASP A 329 -3.50 -2.67 -2.99
C ASP A 329 -3.89 -1.70 -1.86
N TYR A 330 -4.69 -2.15 -0.90
CA TYR A 330 -5.18 -1.31 0.20
C TYR A 330 -4.07 -0.91 1.18
N ILE A 331 -3.03 -1.74 1.32
CA ILE A 331 -1.87 -1.45 2.16
C ILE A 331 -1.10 -0.28 1.55
N LEU A 332 -0.86 -0.33 0.24
CA LEU A 332 -0.07 0.66 -0.48
C LEU A 332 -0.81 1.97 -0.65
N ILE A 333 -2.10 1.94 -0.97
CA ILE A 333 -2.92 3.15 -1.07
C ILE A 333 -2.88 3.89 0.27
N SER A 334 -3.18 3.19 1.38
CA SER A 334 -3.11 3.77 2.73
C SER A 334 -1.70 4.28 3.07
N PHE A 335 -0.66 3.52 2.72
CA PHE A 335 0.74 3.91 2.92
C PHE A 335 1.12 5.19 2.16
N ILE A 336 0.72 5.31 0.90
CA ILE A 336 1.00 6.47 0.05
C ILE A 336 0.26 7.70 0.57
N LEU A 337 -1.02 7.57 0.92
CA LEU A 337 -1.82 8.66 1.48
C LEU A 337 -1.21 9.17 2.79
N LEU A 338 -0.91 8.26 3.72
CA LEU A 338 -0.34 8.59 5.02
C LEU A 338 1.01 9.31 4.89
N ASN A 339 1.94 8.78 4.07
CA ASN A 339 3.26 9.40 3.87
C ASN A 339 3.24 10.71 3.08
N ASN A 340 2.09 11.06 2.51
CA ASN A 340 1.86 12.34 1.87
C ASN A 340 0.98 13.28 2.70
N ASN A 341 0.82 13.02 4.01
CA ASN A 341 0.00 13.84 4.90
C ASN A 341 -1.45 13.99 4.40
N ILE A 342 -2.00 12.93 3.81
CA ILE A 342 -3.42 12.81 3.47
C ILE A 342 -4.05 11.87 4.49
N ARG A 343 -5.26 12.22 4.95
CA ARG A 343 -5.99 11.43 5.95
C ARG A 343 -6.25 10.01 5.44
N SER A 344 -5.85 9.01 6.23
CA SER A 344 -5.99 7.58 5.89
C SER A 344 -7.47 7.20 5.81
N PRO A 345 -7.87 6.40 4.81
CA PRO A 345 -9.26 5.99 4.66
C PRO A 345 -9.65 4.84 5.59
N LEU A 346 -10.95 4.71 5.86
CA LEU A 346 -11.55 3.51 6.40
C LEU A 346 -11.74 2.51 5.25
N VAL A 347 -11.14 1.33 5.36
CA VAL A 347 -11.08 0.33 4.29
C VAL A 347 -12.16 -0.73 4.50
N ALA A 348 -13.02 -0.95 3.49
CA ALA A 348 -14.02 -2.01 3.53
C ALA A 348 -13.36 -3.39 3.35
N ALA A 349 -13.26 -4.16 4.43
CA ALA A 349 -12.61 -5.48 4.43
C ALA A 349 -13.63 -6.61 4.52
N GLY A 350 -13.40 -7.71 3.79
CA GLY A 350 -14.23 -8.92 3.94
C GLY A 350 -13.96 -9.61 5.29
N ASP A 351 -15.01 -10.15 5.92
CA ASP A 351 -14.95 -10.98 7.13
C ASP A 351 -13.97 -12.17 7.04
N ASN A 352 -13.76 -12.71 5.84
CA ASN A 352 -12.74 -13.74 5.57
C ASN A 352 -11.31 -13.34 5.97
N LEU A 353 -11.01 -12.05 6.17
CA LEU A 353 -9.69 -11.56 6.60
C LEU A 353 -9.58 -11.44 8.14
N ARG A 354 -10.62 -11.81 8.88
CA ARG A 354 -10.64 -11.75 10.35
C ARG A 354 -9.93 -12.96 10.97
N ILE A 355 -8.64 -13.10 10.67
CA ILE A 355 -7.75 -14.06 11.33
C ILE A 355 -7.44 -13.52 12.75
N PRO A 356 -7.34 -14.35 13.80
CA PRO A 356 -6.91 -13.92 15.13
C PRO A 356 -5.60 -13.10 15.07
N PHE A 357 -5.44 -12.11 15.95
CA PHE A 357 -4.37 -11.10 15.95
C PHE A 357 -4.41 -10.13 14.74
N PHE A 358 -4.33 -10.63 13.51
CA PHE A 358 -4.35 -9.81 12.29
C PHE A 358 -5.63 -8.97 12.14
N GLY A 359 -6.79 -9.53 12.47
CA GLY A 359 -8.05 -8.79 12.40
C GLY A 359 -8.09 -7.60 13.36
N SER A 360 -7.39 -7.64 14.50
CA SER A 360 -7.30 -6.51 15.42
C SER A 360 -6.34 -5.44 14.91
N LEU A 361 -5.21 -5.86 14.34
CA LEU A 361 -4.27 -4.95 13.69
C LEU A 361 -4.93 -4.24 12.52
N LEU A 362 -5.63 -4.96 11.64
CA LEU A 362 -6.35 -4.40 10.50
C LEU A 362 -7.42 -3.39 10.94
N ARG A 363 -8.19 -3.66 12.01
CA ARG A 363 -9.10 -2.64 12.59
C ARG A 363 -8.36 -1.40 13.05
N GLY A 364 -7.21 -1.60 13.70
CA GLY A 364 -6.28 -0.54 14.10
C GLY A 364 -5.72 0.30 12.95
N LEU A 365 -5.66 -0.29 11.75
CA LEU A 365 -5.19 0.34 10.52
C LEU A 365 -6.32 0.85 9.61
N GLY A 366 -7.58 0.70 10.02
CA GLY A 366 -8.71 1.36 9.35
C GLY A 366 -9.72 0.40 8.72
N ALA A 367 -9.47 -0.91 8.81
CA ALA A 367 -10.42 -1.88 8.29
C ALA A 367 -11.73 -1.85 9.08
N PHE A 368 -12.84 -1.76 8.37
CA PHE A 368 -14.16 -2.10 8.88
C PHE A 368 -14.66 -3.35 8.16
N PHE A 369 -15.15 -4.33 8.92
CA PHE A 369 -15.43 -5.65 8.38
C PHE A 369 -16.86 -5.79 7.88
N ILE A 370 -17.00 -6.21 6.63
CA ILE A 370 -18.27 -6.52 5.97
C ILE A 370 -18.34 -8.01 5.62
N ARG A 371 -19.55 -8.57 5.74
CA ARG A 371 -19.84 -9.96 5.35
C ARG A 371 -19.97 -10.08 3.84
N ARG A 372 -19.26 -11.03 3.23
CA ARG A 372 -19.34 -11.27 1.77
C ARG A 372 -20.58 -12.04 1.34
N ARG A 373 -21.10 -12.91 2.20
CA ARG A 373 -22.33 -13.67 1.98
C ARG A 373 -23.23 -13.48 3.20
N MET A 374 -24.51 -13.19 2.95
CA MET A 374 -25.51 -13.20 4.02
C MET A 374 -25.71 -14.64 4.49
N ASP A 375 -25.90 -14.83 5.80
CA ASP A 375 -26.03 -16.16 6.40
C ASP A 375 -27.12 -16.99 5.67
N PRO A 376 -26.82 -18.22 5.20
CA PRO A 376 -27.78 -19.07 4.50
C PRO A 376 -29.07 -19.32 5.29
N ALA A 377 -28.98 -19.31 6.63
CA ALA A 377 -30.11 -19.56 7.53
C ALA A 377 -31.13 -18.40 7.62
N MET A 378 -30.73 -17.15 7.34
CA MET A 378 -31.63 -15.98 7.37
C MET A 378 -31.84 -15.34 5.98
N GLY A 379 -31.15 -15.83 4.95
CA GLY A 379 -31.30 -15.40 3.57
C GLY A 379 -31.07 -13.89 3.36
N ARG A 380 -31.79 -13.32 2.38
CA ARG A 380 -31.67 -11.92 1.92
C ARG A 380 -32.29 -10.87 2.88
N LYS A 381 -32.79 -11.28 4.05
CA LYS A 381 -33.63 -10.49 4.98
C LYS A 381 -32.96 -10.12 6.31
N ASP A 382 -31.63 -10.08 6.42
CA ASP A 382 -30.98 -9.56 7.64
C ASP A 382 -31.10 -8.02 7.73
N TYR A 383 -32.26 -7.54 8.19
CA TYR A 383 -32.53 -6.10 8.35
C TYR A 383 -31.59 -5.46 9.37
N ILE A 384 -31.21 -6.18 10.43
CA ILE A 384 -30.31 -5.68 11.46
C ILE A 384 -28.94 -5.41 10.85
N TYR A 385 -28.34 -6.38 10.15
CA TYR A 385 -27.03 -6.20 9.53
C TYR A 385 -27.02 -5.05 8.52
N LYS A 386 -28.04 -4.95 7.65
CA LYS A 386 -28.16 -3.87 6.68
C LYS A 386 -28.26 -2.50 7.35
N ALA A 387 -29.08 -2.39 8.40
CA ALA A 387 -29.22 -1.16 9.16
C ALA A 387 -27.93 -0.78 9.88
N VAL A 388 -27.25 -1.73 10.53
CA VAL A 388 -25.95 -1.50 11.16
C VAL A 388 -24.93 -0.98 10.14
N LEU A 389 -24.80 -1.64 8.98
CA LEU A 389 -23.85 -1.22 7.95
C LEU A 389 -24.17 0.17 7.40
N HIS A 390 -25.43 0.41 7.05
CA HIS A 390 -25.88 1.69 6.52
C HIS A 390 -25.63 2.81 7.52
N THR A 391 -26.12 2.67 8.75
CA THR A 391 -25.98 3.69 9.78
C THR A 391 -24.52 3.90 10.18
N TYR A 392 -23.70 2.84 10.20
CA TYR A 392 -22.26 2.95 10.46
C TYR A 392 -21.55 3.76 9.38
N MET A 393 -21.76 3.43 8.10
CA MET A 393 -21.18 4.18 6.99
C MET A 393 -21.66 5.63 6.97
N ASN A 394 -22.96 5.85 7.17
CA ASN A 394 -23.54 7.19 7.21
C ASN A 394 -22.88 8.06 8.29
N ASN A 395 -22.79 7.56 9.53
CA ASN A 395 -22.11 8.29 10.61
C ASN A 395 -20.61 8.46 10.37
N CYS A 396 -19.94 7.52 9.71
CA CYS A 396 -18.55 7.69 9.30
C CYS A 396 -18.36 8.84 8.31
N LEU A 397 -19.20 8.91 7.28
CA LEU A 397 -19.17 9.99 6.28
C LEU A 397 -19.50 11.35 6.91
N ARG A 398 -20.53 11.40 7.78
CA ARG A 398 -20.88 12.60 8.55
C ARG A 398 -19.74 13.08 9.45
N ALA A 399 -18.95 12.16 9.99
CA ALA A 399 -17.75 12.48 10.79
C ALA A 399 -16.53 12.88 9.94
N GLY A 400 -16.68 13.00 8.61
CA GLY A 400 -15.63 13.39 7.68
C GLY A 400 -14.55 12.34 7.49
N HIS A 401 -14.84 11.06 7.72
CA HIS A 401 -13.90 9.99 7.43
C HIS A 401 -13.81 9.75 5.92
N ASN A 402 -12.59 9.63 5.41
CA ASN A 402 -12.34 9.10 4.07
C ASN A 402 -12.67 7.60 4.04
N MET A 403 -13.08 7.10 2.89
CA MET A 403 -13.42 5.68 2.72
C MET A 403 -12.71 5.08 1.51
N GLU A 404 -12.37 3.81 1.61
CA GLU A 404 -11.81 3.02 0.52
C GLU A 404 -12.59 1.71 0.37
N PHE A 405 -13.02 1.40 -0.85
CA PHE A 405 -13.60 0.11 -1.15
C PHE A 405 -13.45 -0.26 -2.62
N PHE A 406 -13.43 -1.57 -2.88
CA PHE A 406 -13.29 -2.12 -4.21
C PHE A 406 -14.65 -2.34 -4.85
N LEU A 407 -14.96 -1.61 -5.92
CA LEU A 407 -16.23 -1.73 -6.65
C LEU A 407 -16.43 -3.13 -7.22
N GLU A 408 -15.36 -3.82 -7.63
CA GLU A 408 -15.41 -5.20 -8.15
C GLU A 408 -15.84 -6.23 -7.08
N GLY A 409 -15.71 -5.87 -5.79
CA GLY A 409 -16.03 -6.72 -4.65
C GLY A 409 -15.14 -7.95 -4.46
N GLY A 410 -14.08 -8.09 -5.25
CA GLY A 410 -13.07 -9.14 -5.15
C GLY A 410 -11.91 -8.90 -6.10
N ARG A 411 -10.76 -9.53 -5.81
CA ARG A 411 -9.56 -9.47 -6.65
C ARG A 411 -9.85 -10.11 -8.01
N THR A 412 -9.43 -9.45 -9.08
CA THR A 412 -9.40 -10.06 -10.41
C THR A 412 -8.30 -11.10 -10.50
N ARG A 413 -8.55 -12.17 -11.25
CA ARG A 413 -7.57 -13.23 -11.52
C ARG A 413 -6.94 -13.12 -12.89
N THR A 414 -7.58 -12.39 -13.80
CA THR A 414 -7.21 -12.32 -15.23
C THR A 414 -6.57 -10.98 -15.60
N GLY A 415 -6.50 -10.03 -14.66
CA GLY A 415 -6.08 -8.66 -14.97
C GLY A 415 -7.14 -7.83 -15.70
N LYS A 416 -8.32 -8.40 -16.01
CA LYS A 416 -9.45 -7.62 -16.55
C LYS A 416 -10.32 -7.08 -15.41
N PRO A 417 -10.81 -5.83 -15.51
CA PRO A 417 -11.78 -5.32 -14.55
C PRO A 417 -13.03 -6.20 -14.49
N CYS A 418 -13.49 -6.52 -13.29
CA CYS A 418 -14.71 -7.25 -13.03
C CYS A 418 -15.93 -6.32 -13.03
N MET A 419 -17.12 -6.91 -13.15
CA MET A 419 -18.36 -6.14 -13.05
C MET A 419 -18.52 -5.55 -11.63
N PRO A 420 -18.97 -4.29 -11.52
CA PRO A 420 -19.15 -3.64 -10.23
C PRO A 420 -20.24 -4.29 -9.38
N LYS A 421 -20.03 -4.28 -8.07
CA LYS A 421 -21.03 -4.56 -7.05
C LYS A 421 -21.48 -3.26 -6.40
N TYR A 422 -22.78 -3.04 -6.45
CA TYR A 422 -23.39 -1.74 -6.15
C TYR A 422 -23.61 -1.47 -4.65
N GLY A 423 -23.47 -2.47 -3.78
CA GLY A 423 -23.91 -2.39 -2.39
C GLY A 423 -23.34 -1.19 -1.61
N ILE A 424 -22.03 -1.07 -1.52
CA ILE A 424 -21.40 0.00 -0.70
C ILE A 424 -21.67 1.37 -1.32
N LEU A 425 -21.58 1.49 -2.65
CA LEU A 425 -21.84 2.75 -3.36
C LEU A 425 -23.30 3.19 -3.21
N SER A 426 -24.26 2.26 -3.16
CA SER A 426 -25.67 2.60 -2.93
C SER A 426 -25.89 3.29 -1.58
N VAL A 427 -25.21 2.84 -0.52
CA VAL A 427 -25.28 3.48 0.81
C VAL A 427 -24.73 4.91 0.77
N ILE A 428 -23.64 5.14 0.03
CA ILE A 428 -23.04 6.47 -0.12
C ILE A 428 -23.99 7.41 -0.88
N LEU A 429 -24.58 6.92 -1.98
CA LEU A 429 -25.55 7.69 -2.76
C LEU A 429 -26.82 7.99 -1.95
N ASP A 430 -27.35 7.03 -1.20
CA ASP A 430 -28.49 7.27 -0.30
C ASP A 430 -28.13 8.32 0.76
N THR A 431 -26.94 8.25 1.35
CA THR A 431 -26.44 9.23 2.33
C THR A 431 -26.37 10.65 1.76
N PHE A 432 -25.99 10.78 0.48
CA PHE A 432 -25.98 12.03 -0.25
C PHE A 432 -27.40 12.52 -0.58
N MET A 433 -28.28 11.64 -1.06
CA MET A 433 -29.67 11.97 -1.41
C MET A 433 -30.51 12.36 -0.19
N ASP A 434 -30.25 11.74 0.96
CA ASP A 434 -30.86 12.06 2.26
C ASP A 434 -30.33 13.39 2.84
N GLY A 435 -29.36 14.04 2.18
CA GLY A 435 -28.77 15.31 2.60
C GLY A 435 -27.89 15.21 3.84
N THR A 436 -27.47 14.00 4.24
CA THR A 436 -26.56 13.84 5.39
C THR A 436 -25.17 14.38 5.08
N ILE A 437 -24.70 14.13 3.85
CA ILE A 437 -23.52 14.79 3.31
C ILE A 437 -23.94 15.70 2.18
N GLU A 438 -23.33 16.88 2.15
CA GLU A 438 -23.54 17.82 1.07
C GLU A 438 -22.94 17.33 -0.25
N ASP A 439 -21.73 16.75 -0.20
CA ASP A 439 -21.03 16.22 -1.36
C ASP A 439 -19.94 15.25 -0.89
N ALA A 440 -19.36 14.51 -1.83
CA ALA A 440 -18.19 13.67 -1.62
C ALA A 440 -17.29 13.70 -2.86
N LEU A 441 -15.97 13.59 -2.67
CA LEU A 441 -15.02 13.51 -3.78
C LEU A 441 -14.73 12.04 -4.09
N LEU A 442 -15.07 11.60 -5.30
CA LEU A 442 -14.77 10.25 -5.77
C LEU A 442 -13.39 10.24 -6.44
N VAL A 443 -12.56 9.26 -6.09
CA VAL A 443 -11.20 9.11 -6.61
C VAL A 443 -11.04 7.71 -7.20
N PRO A 444 -11.15 7.56 -8.54
CA PRO A 444 -10.78 6.32 -9.20
C PRO A 444 -9.28 6.05 -9.03
N ILE A 445 -8.89 4.80 -8.76
CA ILE A 445 -7.49 4.41 -8.63
C ILE A 445 -7.21 3.18 -9.48
N SER A 446 -6.12 3.23 -10.24
CA SER A 446 -5.58 2.07 -10.95
C SER A 446 -4.25 1.65 -10.34
N VAL A 447 -4.11 0.33 -10.13
CA VAL A 447 -2.88 -0.30 -9.67
C VAL A 447 -2.47 -1.35 -10.69
N ASN A 448 -1.19 -1.35 -11.07
CA ASN A 448 -0.62 -2.39 -11.92
C ASN A 448 0.74 -2.87 -11.41
N TYR A 449 0.99 -4.16 -11.59
CA TYR A 449 2.16 -4.87 -11.06
C TYR A 449 2.90 -5.54 -12.20
N GLU A 450 4.22 -5.65 -12.11
CA GLU A 450 4.97 -6.53 -12.99
C GLU A 450 4.75 -8.00 -12.64
N LYS A 451 4.80 -8.33 -11.34
CA LYS A 451 4.49 -9.64 -10.77
C LYS A 451 3.59 -9.49 -9.54
N LEU A 452 2.53 -10.29 -9.47
CA LEU A 452 1.60 -10.26 -8.34
C LEU A 452 2.18 -10.99 -7.13
N VAL A 453 2.08 -10.36 -5.96
CA VAL A 453 2.56 -10.91 -4.68
C VAL A 453 1.73 -12.10 -4.21
N ASP A 454 0.44 -12.10 -4.56
CA ASP A 454 -0.56 -13.06 -4.10
C ASP A 454 -0.44 -14.45 -4.76
N GLY A 455 0.61 -14.69 -5.57
CA GLY A 455 0.88 -15.95 -6.24
C GLY A 455 0.19 -16.12 -7.60
N ASN A 456 0.40 -17.28 -8.23
CA ASN A 456 -0.10 -17.57 -9.56
C ASN A 456 -1.54 -18.11 -9.53
N PHE A 457 -2.48 -17.37 -10.15
CA PHE A 457 -3.90 -17.71 -10.17
C PHE A 457 -4.29 -18.77 -11.20
N ILE A 458 -3.35 -19.37 -11.94
CA ILE A 458 -3.65 -20.38 -12.99
C ILE A 458 -4.51 -21.52 -12.43
N ARG A 459 -4.22 -22.04 -11.22
CA ARG A 459 -5.04 -23.11 -10.61
C ARG A 459 -6.50 -22.69 -10.42
N GLU A 460 -6.72 -21.46 -9.93
CA GLU A 460 -8.07 -20.91 -9.73
C GLU A 460 -8.76 -20.62 -11.06
N GLN A 461 -8.01 -20.17 -12.08
CA GLN A 461 -8.53 -19.96 -13.43
C GLN A 461 -8.93 -21.27 -14.13
N LEU A 462 -8.24 -22.37 -13.82
CA LEU A 462 -8.60 -23.74 -14.24
C LEU A 462 -9.80 -24.31 -13.47
N GLY A 463 -10.46 -23.52 -12.61
CA GLY A 463 -11.66 -23.90 -11.89
C GLY A 463 -11.42 -24.70 -10.62
N LYS A 464 -10.16 -24.88 -10.18
CA LYS A 464 -9.88 -25.54 -8.90
C LYS A 464 -10.39 -24.67 -7.74
N PRO A 465 -10.94 -25.28 -6.68
CA PRO A 465 -11.47 -24.54 -5.54
C PRO A 465 -10.37 -23.71 -4.87
N LYS A 466 -10.75 -22.54 -4.34
CA LYS A 466 -9.83 -21.69 -3.60
C LYS A 466 -9.39 -22.40 -2.32
N GLU A 467 -8.10 -22.67 -2.19
CA GLU A 467 -7.52 -23.16 -0.93
C GLU A 467 -7.47 -22.00 0.07
N MET A 468 -7.99 -22.21 1.28
CA MET A 468 -7.82 -21.25 2.35
C MET A 468 -6.39 -21.40 2.89
N GLU A 469 -5.64 -20.30 2.92
CA GLU A 469 -4.32 -20.28 3.52
C GLU A 469 -4.45 -20.48 5.03
N THR A 470 -3.81 -21.51 5.57
CA THR A 470 -3.65 -21.67 7.02
C THR A 470 -2.65 -20.63 7.55
N PHE A 471 -2.73 -20.30 8.84
CA PHE A 471 -1.84 -19.31 9.47
C PHE A 471 -0.34 -19.64 9.25
N GLY A 472 0.04 -20.91 9.36
CA GLY A 472 1.42 -21.34 9.10
C GLY A 472 1.82 -21.22 7.62
N SER A 473 0.90 -21.54 6.69
CA SER A 473 1.11 -21.32 5.26
C SER A 473 1.27 -19.83 4.93
N ALA A 474 0.49 -18.96 5.58
CA ALA A 474 0.59 -17.52 5.42
C ALA A 474 1.95 -16.97 5.89
N ILE A 475 2.47 -17.41 7.04
CA ILE A 475 3.81 -17.01 7.51
C ILE A 475 4.90 -17.48 6.54
N LYS A 476 4.83 -18.75 6.09
CA LYS A 476 5.77 -19.28 5.11
C LYS A 476 5.69 -18.50 3.78
N GLY A 477 4.48 -18.16 3.35
CA GLY A 477 4.21 -17.32 2.19
C GLY A 477 4.83 -15.93 2.33
N ILE A 478 4.63 -15.26 3.47
CA ILE A 478 5.26 -13.96 3.77
C ILE A 478 6.78 -14.07 3.70
N TRP A 479 7.39 -15.11 4.28
CA TRP A 479 8.85 -15.28 4.23
C TRP A 479 9.36 -15.53 2.80
N SER A 480 8.62 -16.30 2.01
CA SER A 480 8.90 -16.49 0.59
C SER A 480 8.81 -15.17 -0.18
N VAL A 481 7.77 -14.37 0.09
CA VAL A 481 7.55 -13.06 -0.54
C VAL A 481 8.71 -12.12 -0.22
N LEU A 482 9.12 -12.03 1.05
CA LEU A 482 10.21 -11.14 1.49
C LEU A 482 11.57 -11.50 0.87
N ASN A 483 11.77 -12.76 0.49
CA ASN A 483 12.99 -13.24 -0.16
C ASN A 483 12.89 -13.27 -1.70
N SER A 484 11.75 -12.87 -2.27
CA SER A 484 11.51 -12.87 -3.70
C SER A 484 11.51 -11.44 -4.23
N ASN A 485 11.74 -11.27 -5.53
CA ASN A 485 11.68 -9.96 -6.17
C ASN A 485 10.46 -9.87 -7.09
N TYR A 486 9.52 -8.98 -6.75
CA TYR A 486 8.28 -8.75 -7.48
C TYR A 486 8.35 -7.59 -8.47
N GLY A 487 9.50 -6.93 -8.55
CA GLY A 487 9.77 -5.90 -9.54
C GLY A 487 9.14 -4.57 -9.17
N MET A 488 8.73 -3.83 -10.19
CA MET A 488 8.11 -2.53 -10.06
C MET A 488 6.59 -2.65 -9.97
N MET A 489 6.01 -1.72 -9.21
CA MET A 489 4.58 -1.48 -9.21
C MET A 489 4.29 -0.01 -9.52
N ARG A 490 3.21 0.21 -10.27
CA ARG A 490 2.70 1.53 -10.62
C ARG A 490 1.30 1.74 -10.03
N ILE A 491 1.12 2.86 -9.35
CA ILE A 491 -0.18 3.32 -8.85
C ILE A 491 -0.47 4.69 -9.46
N ASP A 492 -1.65 4.81 -10.05
CA ASP A 492 -2.17 6.04 -10.63
C ASP A 492 -3.47 6.43 -9.91
N PHE A 493 -3.46 7.62 -9.32
CA PHE A 493 -4.64 8.23 -8.71
C PHE A 493 -5.27 9.19 -9.70
N ASN A 494 -6.53 8.94 -10.05
CA ASN A 494 -7.23 9.81 -10.97
C ASN A 494 -7.67 11.09 -10.26
N GLN A 495 -7.97 12.12 -11.05
CA GLN A 495 -8.46 13.40 -10.58
C GLN A 495 -9.73 13.20 -9.74
N PRO A 496 -9.75 13.72 -8.50
CA PRO A 496 -10.95 13.70 -7.68
C PRO A 496 -12.08 14.49 -8.35
N PHE A 497 -13.30 13.97 -8.31
CA PHE A 497 -14.48 14.67 -8.83
C PHE A 497 -15.68 14.61 -7.89
N SER A 498 -16.53 15.63 -7.96
CA SER A 498 -17.72 15.79 -7.14
C SER A 498 -18.79 14.74 -7.47
N LEU A 499 -19.29 14.05 -6.45
CA LEU A 499 -20.44 13.16 -6.55
C LEU A 499 -21.70 13.94 -6.94
N ARG A 500 -21.91 15.11 -6.34
CA ARG A 500 -23.04 16.00 -6.63
C ARG A 500 -23.08 16.40 -8.10
N GLU A 501 -21.94 16.81 -8.64
CA GLU A 501 -21.81 17.16 -10.06
C GLU A 501 -22.16 15.97 -10.95
N LEU A 502 -21.59 14.80 -10.66
CA LEU A 502 -21.82 13.61 -11.45
C LEU A 502 -23.30 13.20 -11.46
N VAL A 503 -23.94 13.16 -10.29
CA VAL A 503 -25.37 12.82 -10.16
C VAL A 503 -26.24 13.80 -10.94
N LYS A 504 -25.95 15.11 -10.86
CA LYS A 504 -26.67 16.14 -11.63
C LYS A 504 -26.58 15.86 -13.14
N THR A 505 -25.39 15.55 -13.64
CA THR A 505 -25.18 15.27 -15.07
C THR A 505 -25.94 14.02 -15.54
N PHE A 506 -25.89 12.92 -14.76
CA PHE A 506 -26.64 11.70 -15.10
C PHE A 506 -28.17 11.93 -15.09
N ASN A 507 -28.68 12.69 -14.13
CA ASN A 507 -30.10 13.04 -14.07
C ASN A 507 -30.54 13.92 -15.24
N MET A 508 -29.68 14.82 -15.73
CA MET A 508 -29.95 15.64 -16.91
C MET A 508 -29.88 14.80 -18.21
N SER A 509 -28.88 13.92 -18.33
CA SER A 509 -28.75 13.02 -19.49
C SER A 509 -29.88 11.99 -19.58
N GLY A 510 -30.44 11.56 -18.44
CA GLY A 510 -31.61 10.68 -18.40
C GLY A 510 -32.90 11.33 -18.95
N LYS A 511 -32.97 12.68 -18.97
CA LYS A 511 -34.08 13.44 -19.55
C LYS A 511 -33.93 13.70 -21.05
N MET A 512 -32.73 13.50 -21.62
CA MET A 512 -32.48 13.55 -23.06
C MET A 512 -32.26 12.12 -23.56
N THR A 513 -33.34 11.40 -23.90
CA THR A 513 -33.19 10.16 -24.67
C THR A 513 -32.72 10.50 -26.08
N PRO A 514 -31.56 10.00 -26.54
CA PRO A 514 -31.29 9.93 -27.97
C PRO A 514 -32.26 8.88 -28.54
N ASN A 515 -33.00 9.25 -29.58
CA ASN A 515 -33.84 8.35 -30.34
C ASN A 515 -33.11 7.01 -30.65
N GLY A 516 -33.75 5.88 -30.36
CA GLY A 516 -33.62 4.72 -31.23
C GLY A 516 -32.70 3.56 -30.84
N VAL A 517 -32.33 3.33 -29.57
CA VAL A 517 -31.80 2.02 -29.16
C VAL A 517 -32.63 1.44 -28.02
N LYS A 518 -33.55 0.54 -28.37
CA LYS A 518 -34.16 -0.39 -27.41
C LYS A 518 -33.01 -1.15 -26.74
N LYS A 519 -32.68 -0.83 -25.49
CA LYS A 519 -31.78 -1.66 -24.68
C LYS A 519 -32.43 -3.04 -24.53
N THR A 520 -32.01 -3.99 -25.35
CA THR A 520 -32.37 -5.39 -25.22
C THR A 520 -31.88 -5.87 -23.85
N LEU A 521 -32.82 -6.29 -23.00
CA LEU A 521 -32.55 -6.79 -21.66
C LEU A 521 -31.50 -7.91 -21.69
N LYS A 522 -30.38 -7.68 -21.02
CA LYS A 522 -29.70 -8.71 -20.21
C LYS A 522 -29.41 -8.14 -18.84
N SER A 523 -30.46 -8.00 -18.04
CA SER A 523 -30.34 -7.97 -16.58
C SER A 523 -29.79 -9.33 -16.17
N ASN A 524 -28.51 -9.40 -15.83
CA ASN A 524 -28.06 -10.42 -14.90
C ASN A 524 -28.17 -9.74 -13.53
N PRO A 525 -29.24 -9.98 -12.75
CA PRO A 525 -29.37 -9.34 -11.45
C PRO A 525 -28.18 -9.80 -10.62
N SER A 526 -27.24 -8.88 -10.35
CA SER A 526 -26.25 -9.16 -9.32
C SER A 526 -27.02 -9.32 -8.02
N THR A 527 -27.10 -10.56 -7.54
CA THR A 527 -27.81 -11.02 -6.34
C THR A 527 -27.20 -10.49 -5.03
N THR A 528 -26.42 -9.40 -5.12
CA THR A 528 -25.53 -8.87 -4.07
C THR A 528 -25.79 -7.39 -3.77
N SER A 529 -26.94 -6.83 -4.16
CA SER A 529 -27.36 -5.55 -3.61
C SER A 529 -27.60 -5.74 -2.10
N LEU A 530 -26.94 -4.92 -1.28
CA LEU A 530 -27.18 -4.88 0.18
C LEU A 530 -28.67 -4.67 0.47
N TYR A 531 -29.30 -3.86 -0.36
CA TYR A 531 -30.73 -3.86 -0.57
C TYR A 531 -31.11 -5.06 -1.44
N GLY A 532 -31.44 -6.20 -0.82
CA GLY A 532 -32.42 -7.11 -1.43
C GLY A 532 -33.58 -6.29 -2.01
N THR A 533 -34.26 -6.81 -3.03
CA THR A 533 -35.34 -6.22 -3.88
C THR A 533 -36.36 -5.24 -3.28
N ASP A 534 -36.29 -4.98 -2.00
CA ASP A 534 -37.19 -4.19 -1.21
C ASP A 534 -36.48 -2.84 -0.93
N ILE A 535 -36.96 -1.76 -1.59
CA ILE A 535 -36.77 -0.33 -1.22
C ILE A 535 -35.58 0.42 -1.86
N VAL A 536 -35.04 0.04 -3.01
CA VAL A 536 -34.27 0.99 -3.84
C VAL A 536 -35.11 1.32 -5.06
N SER A 537 -35.43 2.61 -5.27
CA SER A 537 -36.12 3.02 -6.51
C SER A 537 -35.28 2.52 -7.69
N GLU A 538 -35.90 1.92 -8.70
CA GLU A 538 -35.15 1.41 -9.87
C GLU A 538 -34.29 2.53 -10.49
N GLU A 539 -34.72 3.79 -10.38
CA GLU A 539 -33.93 4.97 -10.73
C GLU A 539 -32.58 5.04 -9.96
N LEU A 540 -32.59 4.98 -8.63
CA LEU A 540 -31.35 4.99 -7.83
C LEU A 540 -30.43 3.83 -8.21
N LYS A 541 -30.98 2.65 -8.45
CA LYS A 541 -30.20 1.47 -8.87
C LYS A 541 -29.52 1.69 -10.22
N THR A 542 -30.23 2.23 -11.21
CA THR A 542 -29.64 2.55 -12.53
C THR A 542 -28.59 3.65 -12.43
N LEU A 543 -28.78 4.63 -11.54
CA LEU A 543 -27.80 5.68 -11.27
C LEU A 543 -26.52 5.10 -10.64
N VAL A 544 -26.65 4.28 -9.60
CA VAL A 544 -25.53 3.59 -8.94
C VAL A 544 -24.76 2.74 -9.96
N GLU A 545 -25.47 2.00 -10.82
CA GLU A 545 -24.87 1.20 -11.88
C GLU A 545 -24.09 2.04 -12.88
N SER A 546 -24.66 3.16 -13.32
CA SER A 546 -24.04 4.05 -14.31
C SER A 546 -22.78 4.71 -13.75
N ILE A 547 -22.85 5.22 -12.51
CA ILE A 547 -21.70 5.80 -11.80
C ILE A 547 -20.61 4.73 -11.60
N SER A 548 -20.97 3.53 -11.14
CA SER A 548 -19.99 2.45 -10.92
C SER A 548 -19.25 2.06 -12.21
N LYS A 549 -19.97 1.95 -13.33
CA LYS A 549 -19.37 1.63 -14.64
C LYS A 549 -18.46 2.75 -15.12
N HIS A 550 -18.85 4.01 -14.91
CA HIS A 550 -18.02 5.17 -15.23
C HIS A 550 -16.69 5.14 -14.47
N ILE A 551 -16.73 4.92 -13.16
CA ILE A 551 -15.51 4.86 -12.33
C ILE A 551 -14.59 3.70 -12.77
N ILE A 552 -15.15 2.51 -13.02
CA ILE A 552 -14.35 1.37 -13.49
C ILE A 552 -13.73 1.67 -14.86
N TYR A 553 -14.46 2.34 -15.75
CA TYR A 553 -13.93 2.77 -17.03
C TYR A 553 -12.76 3.75 -16.84
N ASP A 554 -12.90 4.76 -15.98
CA ASP A 554 -11.83 5.72 -15.69
C ASP A 554 -10.58 5.01 -15.14
N CYS A 555 -10.73 4.08 -14.20
CA CYS A 555 -9.60 3.28 -13.71
C CYS A 555 -8.96 2.44 -14.82
N ALA A 556 -9.75 1.82 -15.68
CA ALA A 556 -9.24 0.98 -16.77
C ALA A 556 -8.46 1.80 -17.81
N GLN A 557 -8.92 3.02 -18.11
CA GLN A 557 -8.24 3.94 -19.02
C GLN A 557 -6.92 4.45 -18.45
N SER A 558 -6.89 4.80 -17.15
CA SER A 558 -5.68 5.29 -16.47
C SER A 558 -4.65 4.22 -16.17
N THR A 559 -5.01 2.93 -16.24
CA THR A 559 -4.07 1.83 -15.99
C THR A 559 -2.95 1.81 -17.02
N CYS A 560 -1.71 1.98 -16.54
CA CYS A 560 -0.50 1.88 -17.35
C CYS A 560 -0.24 0.45 -17.82
N ILE A 561 0.43 0.29 -18.96
CA ILE A 561 0.82 -1.03 -19.47
C ILE A 561 2.26 -1.33 -19.03
N MET A 562 2.47 -2.36 -18.20
CA MET A 562 3.82 -2.75 -17.75
C MET A 562 4.55 -3.60 -18.80
N SER A 563 5.86 -3.76 -18.62
CA SER A 563 6.75 -4.51 -19.52
C SER A 563 6.30 -5.97 -19.67
N THR A 564 5.96 -6.60 -18.55
CA THR A 564 5.42 -7.97 -18.53
C THR A 564 4.07 -8.07 -19.23
N ASN A 565 3.17 -7.09 -19.06
CA ASN A 565 1.90 -7.07 -19.79
C ASN A 565 2.11 -6.99 -21.31
N ALA A 566 3.00 -6.11 -21.76
CA ALA A 566 3.31 -5.91 -23.17
C ALA A 566 3.93 -7.17 -23.79
N LEU A 567 4.93 -7.76 -23.14
CA LEU A 567 5.57 -8.99 -23.61
C LEU A 567 4.57 -10.15 -23.68
N ALA A 568 3.78 -10.37 -22.61
CA ALA A 568 2.75 -11.42 -22.61
C ALA A 568 1.72 -11.22 -23.72
N PHE A 569 1.31 -9.97 -23.98
CA PHE A 569 0.41 -9.67 -25.09
C PHE A 569 1.02 -10.08 -26.43
N LEU A 570 2.26 -9.66 -26.72
CA LEU A 570 2.93 -9.98 -27.98
C LEU A 570 3.08 -11.49 -28.19
N LEU A 571 3.52 -12.23 -27.18
CA LEU A 571 3.62 -13.69 -27.21
C LEU A 571 2.25 -14.36 -27.43
N LEU A 572 1.21 -13.88 -26.77
CA LEU A 572 -0.13 -14.48 -26.89
C LEU A 572 -0.90 -14.08 -28.16
N THR A 573 -0.52 -13.01 -28.85
CA THR A 573 -1.26 -12.53 -30.03
C THR A 573 -0.52 -12.61 -31.34
N LYS A 574 0.78 -12.28 -31.37
CA LYS A 574 1.58 -12.22 -32.61
C LYS A 574 2.57 -13.38 -32.70
N HIS A 575 3.18 -13.76 -31.58
CA HIS A 575 4.29 -14.71 -31.52
C HIS A 575 3.94 -15.96 -30.70
N ARG A 576 2.82 -16.63 -31.07
CA ARG A 576 2.31 -17.79 -30.32
C ARG A 576 3.19 -19.03 -30.44
N GLU A 577 3.88 -19.18 -31.57
CA GLU A 577 4.76 -20.31 -31.87
C GLU A 577 6.14 -20.07 -31.25
N GLY A 578 6.58 -18.83 -31.24
CA GLY A 578 7.86 -18.39 -30.72
C GLY A 578 8.28 -17.14 -31.50
N ALA A 579 9.36 -16.49 -31.07
CA ALA A 579 9.98 -15.41 -31.83
C ALA A 579 11.43 -15.23 -31.42
N SER A 580 12.25 -14.78 -32.36
CA SER A 580 13.60 -14.31 -32.04
C SER A 580 13.55 -13.03 -31.20
N ILE A 581 14.62 -12.75 -30.44
CA ILE A 581 14.72 -11.52 -29.65
C ILE A 581 14.62 -10.28 -30.54
N GLU A 582 15.21 -10.31 -31.75
CA GLU A 582 15.16 -9.21 -32.71
C GLU A 582 13.74 -8.93 -33.20
N GLU A 583 12.95 -9.97 -33.51
CA GLU A 583 11.54 -9.82 -33.87
C GLU A 583 10.71 -9.29 -32.70
N LEU A 584 10.99 -9.73 -31.47
CA LEU A 584 10.34 -9.21 -30.26
C LEU A 584 10.67 -7.73 -30.04
N VAL A 585 11.92 -7.31 -30.22
CA VAL A 585 12.35 -5.91 -30.14
C VAL A 585 11.57 -5.07 -31.14
N ASN A 586 11.57 -5.47 -32.41
CA ASN A 586 10.87 -4.75 -33.48
C ASN A 586 9.36 -4.65 -33.23
N THR A 587 8.73 -5.75 -32.78
CA THR A 587 7.29 -5.76 -32.50
C THR A 587 6.93 -4.99 -31.23
N LEU A 588 7.81 -4.96 -30.22
CA LEU A 588 7.65 -4.13 -29.03
C LEU A 588 7.74 -2.65 -29.37
N ASP A 589 8.68 -2.24 -30.22
CA ASP A 589 8.78 -0.85 -30.68
C ASP A 589 7.56 -0.42 -31.49
N ASN A 590 7.01 -1.30 -32.32
CA ASN A 590 5.75 -1.03 -33.02
C ASN A 590 4.58 -0.91 -32.03
N LEU A 591 4.49 -1.79 -31.03
CA LEU A 591 3.47 -1.69 -29.98
C LEU A 591 3.60 -0.38 -29.19
N ARG A 592 4.83 0.06 -28.86
CA ARG A 592 5.07 1.35 -28.20
C ARG A 592 4.50 2.51 -29.01
N LYS A 593 4.76 2.54 -30.33
CA LYS A 593 4.23 3.58 -31.23
C LYS A 593 2.70 3.54 -31.30
N GLU A 594 2.09 2.36 -31.39
CA GLU A 594 0.63 2.20 -31.39
C GLU A 594 0.00 2.71 -30.08
N LEU A 595 0.60 2.38 -28.93
CA LEU A 595 0.13 2.83 -27.62
C LEU A 595 0.30 4.34 -27.43
N GLU A 596 1.43 4.90 -27.89
CA GLU A 596 1.68 6.34 -27.88
C GLU A 596 0.65 7.09 -28.74
N TYR A 597 0.37 6.60 -29.96
CA TYR A 597 -0.65 7.16 -30.84
C TYR A 597 -2.06 7.08 -30.22
N ALA A 598 -2.35 5.98 -29.50
CA ALA A 598 -3.60 5.81 -28.76
C ALA A 598 -3.66 6.63 -27.45
N GLY A 599 -2.62 7.38 -27.11
CA GLY A 599 -2.55 8.18 -25.88
C GLY A 599 -2.52 7.35 -24.60
N ARG A 600 -1.99 6.13 -24.64
CA ARG A 600 -1.87 5.23 -23.48
C ARG A 600 -0.50 5.35 -22.82
N ASP A 601 -0.48 5.38 -21.49
CA ASP A 601 0.78 5.39 -20.74
C ASP A 601 1.38 3.98 -20.59
N ILE A 602 2.71 3.94 -20.59
CA ILE A 602 3.51 2.73 -20.55
C ILE A 602 4.39 2.77 -19.31
N GLY A 603 4.36 1.72 -18.49
CA GLY A 603 5.09 1.65 -17.22
C GLY A 603 6.61 1.48 -17.36
N PHE A 604 7.14 1.30 -18.57
CA PHE A 604 8.57 1.06 -18.83
C PHE A 604 9.16 2.09 -19.80
N SER A 605 10.49 2.15 -19.87
CA SER A 605 11.26 3.03 -20.75
C SER A 605 12.63 2.42 -21.04
N GLY A 606 13.39 3.04 -21.96
CA GLY A 606 14.71 2.57 -22.36
C GLY A 606 14.68 1.66 -23.58
N ASP A 607 15.81 1.02 -23.85
CA ASP A 607 15.96 0.12 -24.98
C ASP A 607 14.97 -1.06 -24.89
N SER A 608 14.39 -1.44 -26.03
CA SER A 608 13.45 -2.55 -26.12
C SER A 608 14.11 -3.88 -25.77
N LEU A 609 15.40 -4.05 -26.10
CA LEU A 609 16.15 -5.25 -25.75
C LEU A 609 16.22 -5.45 -24.22
N ASP A 610 16.61 -4.39 -23.50
CA ASP A 610 16.70 -4.42 -22.03
C ASP A 610 15.34 -4.66 -21.38
N VAL A 611 14.28 -4.04 -21.91
CA VAL A 611 12.92 -4.22 -21.40
C VAL A 611 12.44 -5.66 -21.59
N ILE A 612 12.74 -6.29 -22.73
CA ILE A 612 12.41 -7.70 -22.99
C ILE A 612 13.19 -8.59 -22.03
N ASN A 613 14.51 -8.43 -21.94
CA ASN A 613 15.35 -9.21 -21.03
C ASN A 613 14.86 -9.11 -19.59
N TYR A 614 14.54 -7.89 -19.15
CA TYR A 614 13.95 -7.64 -17.84
C TYR A 614 12.61 -8.38 -17.66
N ALA A 615 11.68 -8.24 -18.60
CA ALA A 615 10.36 -8.86 -18.50
C ALA A 615 10.41 -10.40 -18.54
N VAL A 616 11.28 -10.98 -19.36
CA VAL A 616 11.51 -12.43 -19.47
C VAL A 616 11.96 -12.99 -18.13
N VAL A 617 12.99 -12.40 -17.51
CA VAL A 617 13.46 -12.83 -16.19
C VAL A 617 12.31 -12.85 -15.18
N ARG A 618 11.46 -11.82 -15.17
CA ARG A 618 10.36 -11.72 -14.21
C ARG A 618 9.18 -12.64 -14.47
N GLN A 619 8.86 -12.92 -15.73
CA GLN A 619 7.76 -13.83 -16.07
C GLN A 619 8.13 -15.30 -15.90
N PHE A 620 9.38 -15.66 -16.20
CA PHE A 620 9.79 -17.06 -16.29
C PHE A 620 10.67 -17.54 -15.12
N ASP A 621 11.00 -16.69 -14.14
CA ASP A 621 11.66 -17.14 -12.91
C ASP A 621 10.82 -18.15 -12.09
N ASP A 622 9.49 -18.19 -12.26
CA ASP A 622 8.65 -19.23 -11.62
C ASP A 622 8.71 -20.58 -12.38
N VAL A 623 9.08 -20.59 -13.67
CA VAL A 623 9.27 -21.83 -14.46
C VAL A 623 10.52 -22.59 -13.98
N ARG A 624 11.45 -21.92 -13.28
CA ARG A 624 12.62 -22.52 -12.64
C ARG A 624 12.29 -23.43 -11.46
N GLN A 625 11.10 -23.32 -10.86
CA GLN A 625 10.74 -24.10 -9.66
C GLN A 625 10.12 -25.47 -9.98
N ASP A 626 9.57 -25.66 -11.17
CA ASP A 626 9.16 -26.97 -11.67
C ASP A 626 10.31 -27.52 -12.52
N GLY A 627 11.08 -28.45 -11.95
CA GLY A 627 12.27 -29.01 -12.56
C GLY A 627 12.10 -29.44 -14.02
N ASP A 628 13.17 -29.19 -14.78
CA ASP A 628 13.43 -29.67 -16.15
C ASP A 628 12.61 -29.03 -17.28
N ARG A 629 12.99 -27.79 -17.65
CA ARG A 629 13.42 -27.38 -19.02
C ARG A 629 13.38 -25.86 -19.16
N PHE A 630 14.54 -25.24 -19.37
CA PHE A 630 14.64 -23.86 -19.85
C PHE A 630 14.80 -23.76 -21.38
N ASP A 631 14.80 -24.90 -22.09
CA ASP A 631 15.29 -24.93 -23.47
C ASP A 631 14.23 -24.67 -24.55
N ASN A 632 12.94 -24.62 -24.21
CA ASN A 632 11.87 -24.57 -25.23
C ASN A 632 10.92 -23.38 -25.12
N LEU A 633 11.34 -22.25 -24.53
CA LEU A 633 10.50 -21.04 -24.54
C LEU A 633 10.77 -20.09 -25.71
N PHE A 634 11.84 -20.35 -26.48
CA PHE A 634 12.22 -19.58 -27.67
C PHE A 634 12.38 -20.42 -28.94
N VAL A 635 11.96 -21.69 -28.92
CA VAL A 635 11.95 -22.55 -30.12
C VAL A 635 10.71 -23.44 -30.09
N VAL A 636 9.66 -23.00 -30.79
CA VAL A 636 8.89 -23.83 -31.72
C VAL A 636 8.67 -23.01 -32.99
#